data_AF-A0A1Q7YEM7-F1
#
_entry.id   AF-A0A1Q7YEM7-F1
#
_cell.length_a   1.000
_cell.length_b   1.000
_cell.length_c   1.000
_cell.angle_alpha   90.00
_cell.angle_beta   90.00
_cell.angle_gamma   90.00
#
_symmetry.space_group_name_H-M   'P 1'
#
loop_
_entity.id
_entity.type
_entity.pdbx_description
1 polymer ?
#
loop_
_entity_poly.entity_id
_entity_poly.type
_entity_poly.pdbx_seq_one_letter_code
_entity_poly.pdbx_strand_id
1 'polypeptide(L)'
;MSRDKNARQVKKPKPDPNTYYGSTLEAKDSKKDIYGMWRGHLIAAWGKYCSYCEIPMGTGLQVEHKDPKSKSNDPYASTDWTNMLLACPSCNRTKSDHPNQNERLTDFLWPDQDVKFSPDPTESAFQYTRVNKAATLTQVDASGQFSTTNLANQDIVIVSAGSVDSAKATRTIGMLNLNAGYDATTGTMSYYTTATDRRIKHRTKAWDYALRATTRLHTVYQEFPDDDDADQMMRTAIERQVISTAISAGFWSVWVTVFYQEVNANRLTLVANDTIRTLIKRLFITGISFLDLRFLGTDTARIGVAKMGDI
;
A
#
# COMPACT_ATOMS: atom_id res chain seq x y z
N MET A 1 9.73 51.62 -19.74
CA MET A 1 8.52 51.32 -18.95
C MET A 1 8.75 50.02 -18.20
N SER A 2 8.95 50.13 -16.88
CA SER A 2 9.25 49.03 -15.97
C SER A 2 8.03 48.12 -15.78
N ARG A 3 8.20 46.79 -15.90
CA ARG A 3 7.18 45.80 -15.49
C ARG A 3 7.51 45.35 -14.08
N ASP A 4 6.67 45.77 -13.14
CA ASP A 4 6.75 45.42 -11.73
C ASP A 4 6.52 43.91 -11.52
N LYS A 5 7.41 43.25 -10.78
CA LYS A 5 7.43 41.79 -10.57
C LYS A 5 6.68 41.34 -9.30
N ASN A 6 5.97 42.24 -8.61
CA ASN A 6 5.33 41.94 -7.32
C ASN A 6 3.80 42.09 -7.27
N ALA A 7 3.08 41.81 -8.36
CA ALA A 7 1.63 41.65 -8.29
C ALA A 7 1.26 40.31 -7.61
N ARG A 8 1.14 40.33 -6.28
CA ARG A 8 0.60 39.23 -5.46
C ARG A 8 -0.81 38.90 -5.96
N GLN A 9 -1.01 37.72 -6.56
CA GLN A 9 -2.35 37.24 -6.89
C GLN A 9 -3.14 37.04 -5.59
N VAL A 10 -4.18 37.86 -5.40
CA VAL A 10 -5.16 37.70 -4.32
C VAL A 10 -5.87 36.36 -4.55
N LYS A 11 -5.60 35.36 -3.71
CA LYS A 11 -6.31 34.08 -3.73
C LYS A 11 -7.77 34.34 -3.34
N LYS A 12 -8.70 34.00 -4.24
CA LYS A 12 -10.14 33.97 -3.91
C LYS A 12 -10.40 32.97 -2.76
N PRO A 13 -11.37 33.23 -1.88
CA PRO A 13 -11.69 32.33 -0.78
C PRO A 13 -12.10 30.96 -1.32
N LYS A 14 -11.67 29.89 -0.64
CA LYS A 14 -12.17 28.54 -0.94
C LYS A 14 -13.63 28.46 -0.47
N PRO A 15 -14.55 27.90 -1.27
CA PRO A 15 -15.93 27.72 -0.83
C PRO A 15 -16.03 26.69 0.29
N ASP A 16 -17.03 26.88 1.15
CA ASP A 16 -17.35 26.04 2.31
C ASP A 16 -17.74 24.61 1.85
N PRO A 17 -17.11 23.55 2.41
CA PRO A 17 -17.39 22.17 2.03
C PRO A 17 -18.84 21.71 2.24
N ASN A 18 -19.68 22.43 2.98
CA ASN A 18 -21.06 22.02 3.26
C ASN A 18 -22.13 22.53 2.27
N THR A 19 -21.76 23.21 1.19
CA THR A 19 -22.74 23.80 0.24
C THR A 19 -22.99 23.00 -1.05
N TYR A 20 -22.42 21.79 -1.20
CA TYR A 20 -22.50 21.05 -2.48
C TYR A 20 -23.87 20.36 -2.75
N TYR A 21 -24.79 20.33 -1.79
CA TYR A 21 -26.14 19.81 -2.00
C TYR A 21 -27.13 20.95 -2.29
N GLY A 22 -27.25 21.32 -3.57
CA GLY A 22 -28.38 22.11 -4.05
C GLY A 22 -28.00 23.40 -4.77
N SER A 23 -27.43 23.30 -5.96
CA SER A 23 -27.62 24.32 -6.99
C SER A 23 -27.34 23.71 -8.35
N THR A 24 -28.28 23.88 -9.27
CA THR A 24 -28.21 23.53 -10.69
C THR A 24 -26.83 23.79 -11.28
N LEU A 25 -26.16 22.71 -11.70
CA LEU A 25 -24.84 22.71 -12.32
C LEU A 25 -24.92 23.43 -13.68
N GLU A 26 -24.55 24.71 -13.71
CA GLU A 26 -24.15 25.34 -14.96
C GLU A 26 -22.75 24.84 -15.35
N ALA A 27 -22.72 24.15 -16.47
CA ALA A 27 -21.57 23.44 -17.01
C ALA A 27 -20.37 24.36 -17.27
N LYS A 28 -19.40 24.28 -16.35
CA LYS A 28 -17.97 24.47 -16.64
C LYS A 28 -17.17 23.28 -16.10
N ASP A 29 -17.67 22.07 -16.34
CA ASP A 29 -16.97 20.84 -15.99
C ASP A 29 -15.83 20.58 -16.99
N SER A 30 -14.64 21.04 -16.64
CA SER A 30 -13.45 20.58 -17.34
C SER A 30 -13.20 19.12 -16.95
N LYS A 31 -12.70 18.25 -17.85
CA LYS A 31 -12.30 16.86 -17.52
C LYS A 31 -11.35 16.75 -16.30
N LYS A 32 -10.73 17.85 -15.90
CA LYS A 32 -9.86 17.92 -14.72
C LYS A 32 -10.65 17.91 -13.41
N ASP A 33 -11.88 18.43 -13.41
CA ASP A 33 -12.71 18.55 -12.22
C ASP A 33 -13.31 17.19 -11.82
N ILE A 34 -13.75 16.39 -12.79
CA ILE A 34 -14.30 15.04 -12.53
C ILE A 34 -13.25 14.05 -11.99
N TYR A 35 -12.04 14.04 -12.54
CA TYR A 35 -10.95 13.20 -12.03
C TYR A 35 -10.50 13.64 -10.62
N GLY A 36 -10.58 14.94 -10.33
CA GLY A 36 -10.35 15.47 -8.98
C GLY A 36 -11.38 14.94 -7.99
N MET A 37 -12.66 14.93 -8.36
CA MET A 37 -13.75 14.38 -7.55
C MET A 37 -13.59 12.88 -7.33
N TRP A 38 -13.38 12.08 -8.38
CA TRP A 38 -13.17 10.63 -8.25
C TRP A 38 -11.99 10.30 -7.35
N ARG A 39 -10.87 10.99 -7.52
CA ARG A 39 -9.71 10.86 -6.63
C ARG A 39 -10.08 11.17 -5.19
N GLY A 40 -10.85 12.23 -4.95
CA GLY A 40 -11.33 12.59 -3.62
C GLY A 40 -12.17 11.50 -2.98
N HIS A 41 -13.13 10.94 -3.74
CA HIS A 41 -13.98 9.85 -3.28
C HIS A 41 -13.19 8.57 -3.03
N LEU A 42 -12.22 8.22 -3.89
CA LEU A 42 -11.38 7.05 -3.67
C LEU A 42 -10.49 7.22 -2.42
N ILE A 43 -9.97 8.42 -2.18
CA ILE A 43 -9.19 8.72 -0.96
C ILE A 43 -10.09 8.64 0.28
N ALA A 44 -11.34 9.08 0.19
CA ALA A 44 -12.30 8.92 1.28
C ALA A 44 -12.73 7.46 1.47
N ALA A 45 -12.70 6.64 0.43
CA ALA A 45 -13.05 5.23 0.50
C ALA A 45 -11.91 4.34 1.00
N TRP A 46 -10.65 4.64 0.63
CA TRP A 46 -9.50 3.73 0.82
C TRP A 46 -8.29 4.39 1.50
N GLY A 47 -8.41 5.66 1.90
CA GLY A 47 -7.31 6.42 2.46
C GLY A 47 -6.27 6.83 1.42
N LYS A 48 -5.16 7.40 1.92
CA LYS A 48 -4.09 7.97 1.09
C LYS A 48 -3.00 6.94 0.78
N TYR A 49 -3.39 5.77 0.28
CA TYR A 49 -2.50 4.67 -0.06
C TYR A 49 -2.62 4.31 -1.54
N CYS A 50 -1.53 3.84 -2.12
CA CYS A 50 -1.57 3.16 -3.41
C CYS A 50 -2.23 1.79 -3.24
N SER A 51 -3.29 1.49 -3.97
CA SER A 51 -3.98 0.19 -3.97
C SER A 51 -3.03 -0.98 -4.32
N TYR A 52 -1.97 -0.73 -5.10
CA TYR A 52 -1.09 -1.77 -5.61
C TYR A 52 0.13 -2.07 -4.74
N CYS A 53 0.80 -1.02 -4.24
CA CYS A 53 2.04 -1.18 -3.48
C CYS A 53 1.95 -0.66 -2.05
N GLU A 54 0.76 -0.21 -1.63
CA GLU A 54 0.43 0.18 -0.26
C GLU A 54 1.27 1.36 0.28
N ILE A 55 2.01 2.05 -0.59
CA ILE A 55 2.80 3.21 -0.18
C ILE A 55 1.86 4.36 0.21
N PRO A 56 2.07 5.00 1.36
CA PRO A 56 1.30 6.17 1.75
C PRO A 56 1.78 7.39 0.97
N MET A 57 0.85 8.24 0.54
CA MET A 57 1.17 9.45 -0.21
C MET A 57 0.23 10.59 0.14
N GLY A 58 0.77 11.65 0.75
CA GLY A 58 -0.01 12.85 1.08
C GLY A 58 -0.56 13.58 -0.16
N THR A 59 0.19 13.54 -1.27
CA THR A 59 -0.19 14.10 -2.58
C THR A 59 0.31 13.17 -3.70
N GLY A 60 -0.15 13.38 -4.93
CA GLY A 60 0.35 12.61 -6.08
C GLY A 60 -0.29 11.25 -6.39
N LEU A 61 -1.20 10.72 -5.55
CA LEU A 61 -2.05 9.58 -5.95
C LEU A 61 -2.90 9.91 -7.19
N GLN A 62 -3.10 8.94 -8.07
CA GLN A 62 -3.82 9.11 -9.33
C GLN A 62 -4.98 8.12 -9.40
N VAL A 63 -6.04 8.50 -10.12
CA VAL A 63 -7.08 7.55 -10.52
C VAL A 63 -6.49 6.69 -11.61
N GLU A 64 -6.36 5.41 -11.35
CA GLU A 64 -5.88 4.41 -12.30
C GLU A 64 -7.03 3.48 -12.67
N HIS A 65 -7.17 3.16 -13.97
CA HIS A 65 -8.23 2.29 -14.45
C HIS A 65 -7.75 0.84 -14.57
N LYS A 66 -8.45 -0.15 -14.03
CA LYS A 66 -8.07 -1.57 -14.14
C LYS A 66 -8.03 -1.97 -15.62
N ASP A 67 -9.12 -1.74 -16.35
CA ASP A 67 -9.20 -1.76 -17.80
C ASP A 67 -8.81 -0.38 -18.37
N PRO A 68 -7.67 -0.26 -19.06
CA PRO A 68 -7.18 1.03 -19.54
C PRO A 68 -8.15 1.67 -20.55
N LYS A 69 -8.61 2.90 -20.26
CA LYS A 69 -9.53 3.65 -21.14
C LYS A 69 -9.10 3.78 -22.60
N SER A 70 -7.80 3.74 -22.89
CA SER A 70 -7.25 3.87 -24.24
C SER A 70 -7.28 2.57 -25.04
N LYS A 71 -7.52 1.44 -24.36
CA LYS A 71 -7.49 0.07 -24.91
C LYS A 71 -8.78 -0.71 -24.65
N SER A 72 -9.63 -0.22 -23.75
CA SER A 72 -10.87 -0.87 -23.37
C SER A 72 -11.86 -0.92 -24.52
N ASN A 73 -12.54 -2.07 -24.64
CA ASN A 73 -13.70 -2.24 -25.52
C ASN A 73 -15.01 -1.81 -24.84
N ASP A 74 -14.99 -1.53 -23.53
CA ASP A 74 -16.15 -1.03 -22.79
C ASP A 74 -16.25 0.50 -22.92
N PRO A 75 -17.32 1.04 -23.53
CA PRO A 75 -17.51 2.48 -23.67
C PRO A 75 -17.60 3.21 -22.31
N TYR A 76 -17.88 2.49 -21.22
CA TYR A 76 -18.01 3.05 -19.87
C TYR A 76 -16.75 2.90 -19.00
N ALA A 77 -15.69 2.24 -19.50
CA ALA A 77 -14.48 1.97 -18.71
C ALA A 77 -13.85 3.23 -18.08
N SER A 78 -14.01 4.38 -18.72
CA SER A 78 -13.48 5.66 -18.22
C SER A 78 -14.25 6.24 -17.03
N THR A 79 -15.50 5.84 -16.82
CA THR A 79 -16.43 6.38 -15.82
C THR A 79 -16.94 5.33 -14.83
N ASP A 80 -16.69 4.05 -15.07
CA ASP A 80 -17.09 2.97 -14.17
C ASP A 80 -16.26 3.02 -12.88
N TRP A 81 -16.95 3.22 -11.76
CA TRP A 81 -16.36 3.23 -10.42
C TRP A 81 -15.66 1.91 -10.08
N THR A 82 -16.24 0.78 -10.50
CA THR A 82 -15.66 -0.55 -10.24
C THR A 82 -14.41 -0.79 -11.08
N ASN A 83 -14.11 0.07 -12.05
CA ASN A 83 -12.90 0.05 -12.84
C ASN A 83 -11.80 0.99 -12.30
N MET A 84 -12.04 1.74 -11.23
CA MET A 84 -11.09 2.75 -10.73
C MET A 84 -10.37 2.30 -9.47
N LEU A 85 -9.06 2.56 -9.41
CA LEU A 85 -8.21 2.37 -8.24
C LEU A 85 -7.37 3.62 -7.91
N LEU A 86 -6.74 3.66 -6.73
CA LEU A 86 -5.71 4.66 -6.41
C LEU A 86 -4.31 4.12 -6.69
N ALA A 87 -3.54 4.82 -7.52
CA ALA A 87 -2.16 4.45 -7.82
C ALA A 87 -1.17 5.55 -7.43
N CYS A 88 0.00 5.15 -6.93
CA CYS A 88 1.16 6.05 -6.88
C CYS A 88 1.71 6.28 -8.29
N PRO A 89 2.47 7.36 -8.55
CA PRO A 89 3.02 7.65 -9.86
C PRO A 89 3.86 6.51 -10.47
N SER A 90 4.57 5.74 -9.64
CA SER A 90 5.33 4.57 -10.09
C SER A 90 4.41 3.46 -10.57
N CYS A 91 3.44 3.03 -9.76
CA CYS A 91 2.48 2.00 -10.15
C CYS A 91 1.65 2.42 -11.37
N ASN A 92 1.15 3.66 -11.39
CA ASN A 92 0.36 4.18 -12.51
C ASN A 92 1.17 4.19 -13.81
N ARG A 93 2.43 4.64 -13.76
CA ARG A 93 3.30 4.68 -14.95
C ARG A 93 3.66 3.27 -15.42
N THR A 94 3.99 2.38 -14.49
CA THR A 94 4.41 1.02 -14.85
C THR A 94 3.26 0.20 -15.40
N LYS A 95 2.06 0.32 -14.81
CA LYS A 95 0.87 -0.34 -15.34
C LYS A 95 0.53 0.18 -16.74
N SER A 96 0.62 1.49 -16.98
CA SER A 96 0.41 2.09 -18.30
C SER A 96 -0.93 1.64 -18.93
N ASP A 97 -0.87 0.96 -20.07
CA ASP A 97 -1.99 0.43 -20.84
C ASP A 97 -2.12 -1.09 -20.68
N HIS A 98 -1.59 -1.64 -19.58
CA HIS A 98 -1.83 -3.02 -19.16
C HIS A 98 -3.03 -3.14 -18.20
N PRO A 99 -3.76 -4.27 -18.23
CA PRO A 99 -3.74 -5.25 -19.32
C PRO A 99 -4.14 -4.62 -20.65
N ASN A 100 -3.43 -4.98 -21.71
CA ASN A 100 -3.76 -4.54 -23.06
C ASN A 100 -4.73 -5.53 -23.74
N GLN A 101 -5.09 -5.29 -25.00
CA GLN A 101 -6.05 -6.09 -25.77
C GLN A 101 -5.75 -7.61 -25.86
N ASN A 102 -4.51 -8.04 -25.56
CA ASN A 102 -4.11 -9.45 -25.56
C ASN A 102 -4.16 -10.10 -24.17
N GLU A 103 -4.54 -9.35 -23.14
CA GLU A 103 -4.54 -9.76 -21.75
C GLU A 103 -5.96 -9.63 -21.18
N ARG A 104 -6.38 -10.54 -20.30
CA ARG A 104 -7.71 -10.47 -19.68
C ARG A 104 -7.58 -9.92 -18.28
N LEU A 105 -8.50 -9.05 -17.86
CA LEU A 105 -8.57 -8.55 -16.47
C LEU A 105 -8.58 -9.69 -15.44
N THR A 106 -9.22 -10.82 -15.78
CA THR A 106 -9.32 -12.03 -14.93
C THR A 106 -7.99 -12.76 -14.72
N ASP A 107 -6.96 -12.44 -15.51
CA ASP A 107 -5.62 -13.02 -15.39
C ASP A 107 -4.78 -12.32 -14.30
N PHE A 108 -5.31 -11.27 -13.68
CA PHE A 108 -4.66 -10.48 -12.63
C PHE A 108 -5.47 -10.54 -11.34
N LEU A 109 -4.82 -10.18 -10.24
CA LEU A 109 -5.43 -9.98 -8.94
C LEU A 109 -5.58 -8.48 -8.71
N TRP A 110 -6.81 -8.05 -8.40
CA TRP A 110 -7.15 -6.64 -8.22
C TRP A 110 -7.43 -6.33 -6.75
N PRO A 111 -6.79 -5.30 -6.17
CA PRO A 111 -6.88 -5.00 -4.73
C PRO A 111 -8.29 -4.81 -4.16
N ASP A 112 -9.27 -4.47 -5.02
CA ASP A 112 -10.67 -4.22 -4.66
C ASP A 112 -11.60 -5.43 -4.92
N GLN A 113 -11.03 -6.58 -5.31
CA GLN A 113 -11.74 -7.85 -5.49
C GLN A 113 -11.33 -8.84 -4.39
N ASP A 114 -11.88 -10.07 -4.40
CA ASP A 114 -11.54 -11.17 -3.47
C ASP A 114 -10.08 -11.64 -3.64
N VAL A 115 -9.13 -10.76 -3.31
CA VAL A 115 -7.70 -11.04 -3.29
C VAL A 115 -7.34 -11.48 -1.89
N LYS A 116 -6.97 -12.76 -1.80
CA LYS A 116 -6.63 -13.42 -0.53
C LYS A 116 -5.17 -13.15 -0.19
N PHE A 117 -4.93 -12.08 0.55
CA PHE A 117 -3.65 -11.93 1.23
C PHE A 117 -3.71 -12.65 2.59
N SER A 118 -2.82 -13.61 2.77
CA SER A 118 -2.54 -14.26 4.04
C SER A 118 -1.06 -14.08 4.36
N PRO A 119 -0.67 -13.89 5.62
CA PRO A 119 0.73 -14.03 5.97
C PRO A 119 1.21 -15.49 5.92
N ASP A 120 0.29 -16.46 5.92
CA ASP A 120 0.64 -17.86 5.72
C ASP A 120 1.01 -18.12 4.24
N PRO A 121 2.26 -18.54 3.94
CA PRO A 121 2.69 -18.81 2.57
C PRO A 121 1.82 -19.84 1.83
N THR A 122 1.18 -20.76 2.55
CA THR A 122 0.33 -21.84 2.00
C THR A 122 -1.08 -21.37 1.63
N GLU A 123 -1.47 -20.17 2.05
CA GLU A 123 -2.81 -19.61 1.83
C GLU A 123 -2.80 -18.26 1.12
N SER A 124 -1.62 -17.74 0.81
CA SER A 124 -1.46 -16.42 0.25
C SER A 124 -1.16 -16.44 -1.24
N ALA A 125 -1.72 -15.45 -1.93
CA ALA A 125 -1.33 -15.15 -3.30
C ALA A 125 -0.02 -14.36 -3.41
N PHE A 126 0.35 -13.60 -2.39
CA PHE A 126 1.56 -12.79 -2.38
C PHE A 126 2.40 -13.09 -1.15
N GLN A 127 3.69 -13.35 -1.36
CA GLN A 127 4.64 -13.61 -0.29
C GLN A 127 5.68 -12.50 -0.24
N TYR A 128 5.96 -12.01 0.97
CA TYR A 128 6.96 -10.97 1.20
C TYR A 128 8.14 -11.57 1.96
N THR A 129 9.34 -11.44 1.39
CA THR A 129 10.55 -12.06 1.95
C THR A 129 11.67 -11.04 2.05
N ARG A 130 12.27 -10.94 3.25
CA ARG A 130 13.52 -10.21 3.47
C ARG A 130 14.69 -11.07 3.03
N VAL A 131 15.53 -10.55 2.14
CA VAL A 131 16.74 -11.21 1.65
C VAL A 131 17.92 -10.25 1.71
N ASN A 132 19.12 -10.78 1.94
CA ASN A 132 20.37 -10.03 1.88
C ASN A 132 21.01 -10.24 0.51
N LYS A 133 21.12 -9.18 -0.30
CA LYS A 133 21.55 -9.27 -1.71
C LYS A 133 22.61 -8.24 -2.04
N ALA A 134 23.51 -8.60 -2.96
CA ALA A 134 24.44 -7.66 -3.54
C ALA A 134 23.69 -6.50 -4.18
N ALA A 135 24.28 -5.30 -4.12
CA ALA A 135 23.68 -4.12 -4.69
C ALA A 135 24.68 -3.30 -5.48
N THR A 136 24.18 -2.56 -6.47
CA THR A 136 24.95 -1.60 -7.26
C THR A 136 24.29 -0.24 -7.17
N LEU A 137 25.11 0.81 -7.19
CA LEU A 137 24.68 2.19 -7.31
C LEU A 137 25.15 2.74 -8.65
N THR A 138 24.19 3.03 -9.52
CA THR A 138 24.43 3.75 -10.77
C THR A 138 24.16 5.23 -10.57
N GLN A 139 25.16 6.06 -10.85
CA GLN A 139 25.08 7.51 -10.73
C GLN A 139 25.28 8.15 -12.09
N VAL A 140 24.63 9.29 -12.30
CA VAL A 140 24.83 10.16 -13.46
C VAL A 140 25.49 11.44 -12.96
N ASP A 141 26.64 11.78 -13.52
CA ASP A 141 27.31 13.05 -13.20
C ASP A 141 26.70 14.24 -13.94
N ALA A 142 27.21 15.44 -13.69
CA ALA A 142 26.72 16.67 -14.32
C ALA A 142 26.91 16.70 -15.84
N SER A 143 27.78 15.85 -16.39
CA SER A 143 28.02 15.71 -17.84
C SER A 143 27.13 14.65 -18.50
N GLY A 144 26.33 13.92 -17.72
CA GLY A 144 25.50 12.83 -18.20
C GLY A 144 26.24 11.50 -18.27
N GLN A 145 27.48 11.39 -17.76
CA GLN A 145 28.20 10.12 -17.72
C GLN A 145 27.69 9.23 -16.59
N PHE A 146 27.52 7.95 -16.90
CA PHE A 146 27.11 6.92 -15.96
C PHE A 146 28.35 6.28 -15.30
N SER A 147 28.32 6.16 -13.98
CA SER A 147 29.25 5.33 -13.23
C SER A 147 28.46 4.32 -12.39
N THR A 148 28.99 3.11 -12.24
CA THR A 148 28.39 2.07 -11.39
C THR A 148 29.37 1.63 -10.34
N THR A 149 28.93 1.57 -9.08
CA THR A 149 29.74 1.14 -7.95
C THR A 149 29.04 -0.02 -7.23
N ASN A 150 29.79 -1.05 -6.87
CA ASN A 150 29.29 -2.12 -6.03
C ASN A 150 29.12 -1.61 -4.59
N LEU A 151 27.99 -1.95 -3.97
CA LEU A 151 27.70 -1.69 -2.58
C LEU A 151 27.86 -2.98 -1.77
N ALA A 152 28.05 -2.83 -0.46
CA ALA A 152 27.86 -3.93 0.46
C ALA A 152 26.45 -4.50 0.32
N ASN A 153 26.28 -5.79 0.64
CA ASN A 153 24.96 -6.41 0.58
C ASN A 153 23.93 -5.61 1.37
N GLN A 154 22.75 -5.45 0.77
CA GLN A 154 21.64 -4.72 1.34
C GLN A 154 20.51 -5.71 1.65
N ASP A 155 19.85 -5.48 2.79
CA ASP A 155 18.57 -6.13 3.05
C ASP A 155 17.50 -5.50 2.17
N ILE A 156 16.79 -6.34 1.43
CA ILE A 156 15.68 -5.94 0.58
C ILE A 156 14.48 -6.82 0.87
N VAL A 157 13.29 -6.25 0.76
CA VAL A 157 12.04 -7.01 0.82
C VAL A 157 11.47 -7.11 -0.58
N ILE A 158 11.40 -8.35 -1.08
CA ILE A 158 10.83 -8.69 -2.38
C ILE A 158 9.43 -9.28 -2.21
N VAL A 159 8.58 -9.10 -3.22
CA VAL A 159 7.30 -9.80 -3.32
C VAL A 159 7.37 -10.90 -4.36
N SER A 160 6.95 -12.11 -4.03
CA SER A 160 6.82 -13.23 -4.95
C SER A 160 5.38 -13.75 -4.98
N ALA A 161 5.06 -14.52 -6.03
CA ALA A 161 3.80 -15.25 -6.05
C ALA A 161 3.82 -16.33 -4.95
N GLY A 162 2.73 -16.42 -4.23
CA GLY A 162 2.50 -17.48 -3.26
C GLY A 162 1.89 -18.73 -3.91
N SER A 163 1.28 -19.56 -3.07
CA SER A 163 0.69 -20.84 -3.48
C SER A 163 -0.71 -20.70 -4.06
N VAL A 164 -1.50 -19.74 -3.57
CA VAL A 164 -2.86 -19.46 -4.05
C VAL A 164 -2.82 -18.54 -5.26
N ASP A 165 -3.58 -18.83 -6.31
CA ASP A 165 -3.65 -18.01 -7.54
C ASP A 165 -2.28 -17.60 -8.11
N SER A 166 -1.26 -18.46 -7.95
CA SER A 166 0.15 -18.15 -8.19
C SER A 166 0.43 -17.55 -9.58
N ALA A 167 -0.25 -18.06 -10.61
CA ALA A 167 -0.15 -17.54 -11.97
C ALA A 167 -0.66 -16.10 -12.09
N LYS A 168 -1.79 -15.78 -11.46
CA LYS A 168 -2.35 -14.41 -11.45
C LYS A 168 -1.50 -13.47 -10.61
N ALA A 169 -1.00 -13.94 -9.47
CA ALA A 169 -0.08 -13.18 -8.64
C ALA A 169 1.21 -12.84 -9.39
N THR A 170 1.78 -13.80 -10.12
CA THR A 170 2.97 -13.60 -10.97
C THR A 170 2.71 -12.53 -12.03
N ARG A 171 1.57 -12.61 -12.74
CA ARG A 171 1.17 -11.59 -13.72
C ARG A 171 0.98 -10.21 -13.10
N THR A 172 0.38 -10.15 -11.91
CA THR A 172 0.17 -8.90 -11.17
C THR A 172 1.49 -8.26 -10.73
N ILE A 173 2.42 -9.06 -10.19
CA ILE A 173 3.77 -8.60 -9.82
C ILE A 173 4.51 -8.07 -11.05
N GLY A 174 4.41 -8.78 -12.18
CA GLY A 174 5.03 -8.42 -13.45
C GLY A 174 4.45 -7.13 -14.05
N MET A 175 3.12 -7.03 -14.16
CA MET A 175 2.39 -5.86 -14.69
C MET A 175 2.81 -4.57 -13.99
N LEU A 176 2.98 -4.62 -12.68
CA LEU A 176 3.32 -3.45 -11.87
C LEU A 176 4.83 -3.32 -11.64
N ASN A 177 5.63 -4.27 -12.12
CA ASN A 177 7.05 -4.42 -11.80
C ASN A 177 7.33 -4.18 -10.31
N LEU A 178 6.61 -4.88 -9.42
CA LEU A 178 6.62 -4.58 -7.96
C LEU A 178 7.99 -4.73 -7.31
N ASN A 179 8.93 -5.39 -7.98
CA ASN A 179 10.32 -5.52 -7.57
C ASN A 179 11.29 -4.73 -8.47
N ALA A 180 10.82 -3.62 -9.06
CA ALA A 180 11.65 -2.78 -9.93
C ALA A 180 13.01 -2.46 -9.30
N GLY A 181 14.07 -2.73 -10.06
CA GLY A 181 15.47 -2.60 -9.64
C GLY A 181 16.10 -3.87 -9.06
N TYR A 182 15.32 -4.92 -8.75
CA TYR A 182 15.86 -6.23 -8.40
C TYR A 182 15.87 -7.15 -9.61
N ASP A 183 17.04 -7.68 -9.96
CA ASP A 183 17.19 -8.73 -10.97
C ASP A 183 17.30 -10.10 -10.30
N ALA A 184 16.29 -10.94 -10.49
CA ALA A 184 16.24 -12.29 -9.93
C ALA A 184 17.27 -13.24 -10.57
N THR A 185 17.72 -12.98 -11.80
CA THR A 185 18.68 -13.81 -12.53
C THR A 185 20.08 -13.66 -11.95
N THR A 186 20.50 -12.41 -11.76
CA THR A 186 21.81 -12.08 -11.18
C THR A 186 21.76 -11.98 -9.66
N GLY A 187 20.56 -11.96 -9.06
CA GLY A 187 20.37 -11.80 -7.63
C GLY A 187 20.82 -10.44 -7.10
N THR A 188 20.81 -9.39 -7.93
CA THR A 188 21.41 -8.08 -7.63
C THR A 188 20.35 -6.97 -7.60
N MET A 189 20.51 -6.04 -6.65
CA MET A 189 19.68 -4.84 -6.53
C MET A 189 20.39 -3.62 -7.15
N SER A 190 19.77 -2.95 -8.11
CA SER A 190 20.30 -1.74 -8.74
C SER A 190 19.59 -0.48 -8.24
N TYR A 191 20.34 0.39 -7.59
CA TYR A 191 19.92 1.74 -7.23
C TYR A 191 20.40 2.74 -8.27
N TYR A 192 19.54 3.68 -8.63
CA TYR A 192 19.88 4.84 -9.46
C TYR A 192 19.65 6.12 -8.67
N THR A 193 20.51 7.12 -8.88
CA THR A 193 20.42 8.42 -8.19
C THR A 193 19.28 9.31 -8.70
N THR A 194 18.87 9.13 -9.96
CA THR A 194 17.76 9.87 -10.58
C THR A 194 16.45 9.09 -10.45
N ALA A 195 15.46 9.72 -9.81
CA ALA A 195 14.05 9.31 -9.67
C ALA A 195 13.77 7.80 -9.80
N THR A 196 14.41 6.99 -8.94
CA THR A 196 14.17 5.55 -8.92
C THR A 196 12.81 5.20 -8.40
N ASP A 197 12.32 4.06 -8.88
CA ASP A 197 11.34 3.31 -8.14
C ASP A 197 11.89 2.96 -6.75
N ARG A 198 11.30 3.53 -5.70
CA ARG A 198 11.73 3.32 -4.32
C ARG A 198 10.87 2.30 -3.58
N ARG A 199 9.98 1.58 -4.27
CA ARG A 199 9.01 0.68 -3.62
C ARG A 199 9.70 -0.38 -2.77
N ILE A 200 10.76 -1.05 -3.27
CA ILE A 200 11.55 -1.99 -2.46
C ILE A 200 12.11 -1.32 -1.22
N LYS A 201 12.76 -0.16 -1.35
CA LYS A 201 13.33 0.58 -0.20
C LYS A 201 12.28 0.91 0.85
N HIS A 202 11.12 1.40 0.43
CA HIS A 202 10.03 1.74 1.36
C HIS A 202 9.41 0.49 2.00
N ARG A 203 9.29 -0.60 1.24
CA ARG A 203 8.85 -1.91 1.75
C ARG A 203 9.81 -2.49 2.79
N THR A 204 11.12 -2.45 2.52
CA THR A 204 12.16 -2.85 3.49
C THR A 204 12.07 -2.01 4.76
N LYS A 205 11.89 -0.69 4.61
CA LYS A 205 11.74 0.20 5.77
C LYS A 205 10.53 -0.16 6.62
N ALA A 206 9.40 -0.51 5.99
CA ALA A 206 8.21 -0.97 6.69
C ALA A 206 8.46 -2.30 7.42
N TRP A 207 9.22 -3.23 6.82
CA TRP A 207 9.64 -4.46 7.49
C TRP A 207 10.45 -4.18 8.76
N ASP A 208 11.43 -3.27 8.70
CA ASP A 208 12.22 -2.90 9.87
C ASP A 208 11.38 -2.18 10.94
N TYR A 209 10.37 -1.40 10.54
CA TYR A 209 9.41 -0.82 11.47
C TYR A 209 8.56 -1.89 12.15
N ALA A 210 8.10 -2.88 11.38
CA ALA A 210 7.33 -4.00 11.89
C ALA A 210 8.14 -4.86 12.88
N LEU A 211 9.39 -5.21 12.57
CA LEU A 211 10.26 -5.94 13.50
C LEU A 211 10.49 -5.18 14.82
N ARG A 212 10.73 -3.87 14.75
CA ARG A 212 10.86 -3.09 15.98
C ARG A 212 9.55 -3.02 16.76
N ALA A 213 8.41 -3.01 16.06
CA ALA A 213 7.10 -3.03 16.70
C ALA A 213 6.83 -4.37 17.39
N THR A 214 7.19 -5.50 16.78
CA THR A 214 7.06 -6.81 17.43
C THR A 214 7.93 -6.90 18.69
N THR A 215 9.14 -6.34 18.69
CA THR A 215 9.95 -6.24 19.92
C THR A 215 9.22 -5.42 21.01
N ARG A 216 8.69 -4.24 20.68
CA ARG A 216 7.95 -3.41 21.67
C ARG A 216 6.70 -4.10 22.18
N LEU A 217 5.95 -4.76 21.30
CA LEU A 217 4.76 -5.53 21.66
C LEU A 217 5.13 -6.72 22.53
N HIS A 218 6.17 -7.47 22.19
CA HIS A 218 6.64 -8.58 23.03
C HIS A 218 6.96 -8.06 24.45
N THR A 219 7.78 -7.01 24.56
CA THR A 219 8.15 -6.43 25.86
C THR A 219 6.92 -6.03 26.68
N VAL A 220 5.99 -5.25 26.13
CA VAL A 220 4.82 -4.78 26.91
C VAL A 220 3.90 -5.94 27.29
N TYR A 221 3.78 -6.99 26.47
CA TYR A 221 2.97 -8.16 26.81
C TYR A 221 3.61 -9.06 27.87
N GLN A 222 4.94 -9.02 28.00
CA GLN A 222 5.64 -9.75 29.07
C GLN A 222 5.68 -8.95 30.38
N GLU A 223 5.81 -7.63 30.32
CA GLU A 223 5.84 -6.76 31.50
C GLU A 223 4.46 -6.54 32.10
N PHE A 224 3.42 -6.56 31.27
CA PHE A 224 2.03 -6.37 31.64
C PHE A 224 1.21 -7.58 31.14
N PRO A 225 1.27 -8.74 31.82
CA PRO A 225 0.62 -9.97 31.39
C PRO A 225 -0.83 -10.11 31.84
N ASP A 226 -1.27 -9.32 32.83
CA ASP A 226 -2.55 -9.51 33.50
C ASP A 226 -3.70 -8.89 32.70
N ASP A 227 -4.92 -9.37 32.95
CA ASP A 227 -6.13 -8.90 32.27
C ASP A 227 -6.83 -7.77 33.01
N ASP A 228 -6.12 -7.05 33.87
CA ASP A 228 -6.66 -5.86 34.54
C ASP A 228 -6.58 -4.59 33.66
N ASP A 229 -7.32 -3.57 34.06
CA ASP A 229 -7.45 -2.32 33.31
C ASP A 229 -6.11 -1.60 33.11
N ALA A 230 -5.19 -1.64 34.08
CA ALA A 230 -3.92 -0.92 34.00
C ALA A 230 -2.99 -1.56 32.96
N ASP A 231 -2.89 -2.89 33.00
CA ASP A 231 -2.12 -3.69 32.05
C ASP A 231 -2.69 -3.56 30.62
N GLN A 232 -4.02 -3.64 30.49
CA GLN A 232 -4.71 -3.41 29.23
C GLN A 232 -4.44 -2.00 28.66
N MET A 233 -4.43 -0.97 29.51
CA MET A 233 -4.12 0.40 29.11
C MET A 233 -2.68 0.54 28.58
N MET A 234 -1.71 -0.12 29.23
CA MET A 234 -0.31 -0.09 28.79
C MET A 234 -0.12 -0.79 27.45
N ARG A 235 -0.70 -1.99 27.27
CA ARG A 235 -0.70 -2.70 25.98
C ARG A 235 -1.36 -1.85 24.89
N THR A 236 -2.51 -1.26 25.18
CA THR A 236 -3.26 -0.40 24.23
C THR A 236 -2.45 0.83 23.80
N ALA A 237 -1.69 1.46 24.71
CA ALA A 237 -0.85 2.60 24.37
C ALA A 237 0.26 2.23 23.36
N ILE A 238 0.90 1.08 23.55
CA ILE A 238 1.90 0.57 22.60
C ILE A 238 1.26 0.15 21.29
N GLU A 239 0.11 -0.53 21.32
CA GLU A 239 -0.65 -0.87 20.11
C GLU A 239 -0.99 0.39 19.30
N ARG A 240 -1.49 1.47 19.93
CA ARG A 240 -1.77 2.74 19.25
C ARG A 240 -0.53 3.37 18.61
N GLN A 241 0.63 3.28 19.26
CA GLN A 241 1.91 3.74 18.70
C GLN A 241 2.28 2.92 17.45
N VAL A 242 2.09 1.60 17.51
CA VAL A 242 2.31 0.69 16.38
C VAL A 242 1.37 1.01 15.23
N ILE A 243 0.08 1.22 15.50
CA ILE A 243 -0.94 1.61 14.51
C ILE A 243 -0.52 2.91 13.82
N SER A 244 -0.16 3.95 14.58
CA SER A 244 0.27 5.23 14.00
C SER A 244 1.52 5.09 13.10
N THR A 245 2.47 4.25 13.53
CA THR A 245 3.67 3.94 12.73
C THR A 245 3.31 3.23 11.44
N ALA A 246 2.42 2.24 11.50
CA ALA A 246 2.00 1.46 10.35
C ALA A 246 1.17 2.30 9.36
N ILE A 247 0.23 3.12 9.83
CA ILE A 247 -0.50 4.12 9.04
C ILE A 247 0.48 5.02 8.28
N SER A 248 1.51 5.51 8.95
CA SER A 248 2.48 6.43 8.36
C SER A 248 3.46 5.74 7.40
N ALA A 249 3.74 4.46 7.61
CA ALA A 249 4.65 3.67 6.78
C ALA A 249 3.96 3.04 5.55
N GLY A 250 2.68 2.68 5.67
CA GLY A 250 1.95 1.81 4.76
C GLY A 250 2.54 0.39 4.71
N PHE A 251 2.41 -0.29 3.57
CA PHE A 251 2.85 -1.67 3.38
C PHE A 251 2.22 -2.66 4.37
N TRP A 252 0.91 -2.59 4.56
CA TRP A 252 0.11 -3.43 5.46
C TRP A 252 0.41 -4.92 5.32
N SER A 253 0.57 -5.41 4.09
CA SER A 253 0.89 -6.81 3.82
C SER A 253 2.24 -7.20 4.43
N VAL A 254 3.20 -6.27 4.49
CA VAL A 254 4.49 -6.49 5.18
C VAL A 254 4.32 -6.55 6.69
N TRP A 255 3.57 -5.63 7.29
CA TRP A 255 3.32 -5.63 8.74
C TRP A 255 2.70 -6.95 9.20
N VAL A 256 1.65 -7.39 8.50
CA VAL A 256 0.95 -8.65 8.76
C VAL A 256 1.88 -9.84 8.58
N THR A 257 2.69 -9.85 7.51
CA THR A 257 3.72 -10.90 7.29
C THR A 257 4.68 -11.00 8.47
N VAL A 258 5.26 -9.87 8.88
CA VAL A 258 6.25 -9.85 9.97
C VAL A 258 5.60 -10.29 11.27
N PHE A 259 4.42 -9.79 11.62
CA PHE A 259 3.78 -10.11 12.89
C PHE A 259 3.46 -11.59 12.98
N TYR A 260 2.96 -12.19 11.90
CA TYR A 260 2.72 -13.63 11.82
C TYR A 260 4.00 -14.43 11.97
N GLN A 261 5.07 -14.05 11.27
CA GLN A 261 6.37 -14.73 11.35
C GLN A 261 6.97 -14.65 12.76
N GLU A 262 6.88 -13.50 13.42
CA GLU A 262 7.42 -13.32 14.77
C GLU A 262 6.61 -14.08 15.82
N VAL A 263 5.28 -14.15 15.70
CA VAL A 263 4.45 -14.99 16.58
C VAL A 263 4.77 -16.47 16.38
N ASN A 264 4.79 -16.95 15.13
CA ASN A 264 5.05 -18.36 14.84
C ASN A 264 6.47 -18.80 15.19
N ALA A 265 7.43 -17.87 15.21
CA ALA A 265 8.78 -18.13 15.65
C ALA A 265 8.98 -17.92 17.16
N ASN A 266 7.90 -17.72 17.94
CA ASN A 266 7.91 -17.44 19.38
C ASN A 266 8.79 -16.23 19.78
N ARG A 267 8.96 -15.25 18.87
CA ARG A 267 9.66 -13.98 19.13
C ARG A 267 8.71 -12.85 19.52
N LEU A 268 7.43 -13.00 19.20
CA LEU A 268 6.33 -12.18 19.73
C LEU A 268 5.39 -13.10 20.51
N THR A 269 5.41 -12.98 21.83
CA THR A 269 4.59 -13.80 22.73
C THR A 269 3.44 -12.93 23.21
N LEU A 270 2.23 -13.39 22.99
CA LEU A 270 1.01 -12.71 23.41
C LEU A 270 0.49 -13.30 24.73
N VAL A 271 -0.41 -12.59 25.41
CA VAL A 271 -1.09 -13.09 26.62
C VAL A 271 -2.05 -14.22 26.25
N ALA A 272 -2.44 -15.05 27.23
CA ALA A 272 -3.12 -16.34 26.99
C ALA A 272 -4.41 -16.26 26.14
N ASN A 273 -5.11 -15.12 26.16
CA ASN A 273 -6.34 -14.90 25.41
C ASN A 273 -6.13 -14.16 24.07
N ASP A 274 -4.89 -13.79 23.77
CA ASP A 274 -4.55 -13.10 22.53
C ASP A 274 -3.92 -14.02 21.50
N THR A 275 -4.37 -13.82 20.27
CA THR A 275 -3.89 -14.52 19.09
C THR A 275 -3.35 -13.51 18.09
N ILE A 276 -2.55 -13.98 17.14
CA ILE A 276 -2.14 -13.14 16.01
C ILE A 276 -3.35 -12.52 15.28
N ARG A 277 -4.48 -13.24 15.23
CA ARG A 277 -5.72 -12.75 14.64
C ARG A 277 -6.33 -11.59 15.46
N THR A 278 -6.42 -11.72 16.78
CA THR A 278 -7.00 -10.66 17.63
C THR A 278 -6.12 -9.42 17.63
N LEU A 279 -4.79 -9.61 17.66
CA LEU A 279 -3.82 -8.52 17.53
C LEU A 279 -3.98 -7.80 16.18
N ILE A 280 -3.95 -8.52 15.06
CA ILE A 280 -4.11 -7.91 13.73
C ILE A 280 -5.46 -7.22 13.59
N LYS A 281 -6.53 -7.79 14.19
CA LYS A 281 -7.84 -7.13 14.20
C LYS A 281 -7.78 -5.76 14.87
N ARG A 282 -7.19 -5.67 16.07
CA ARG A 282 -7.04 -4.40 16.80
C ARG A 282 -6.14 -3.40 16.08
N LEU A 283 -5.09 -3.89 15.41
CA LEU A 283 -4.12 -3.00 14.75
C LEU A 283 -4.61 -2.49 13.39
N PHE A 284 -5.30 -3.33 12.62
CA PHE A 284 -5.48 -3.09 11.19
C PHE A 284 -6.91 -3.31 10.67
N ILE A 285 -7.84 -3.82 11.47
CA ILE A 285 -9.21 -4.13 11.01
C ILE A 285 -10.25 -3.25 11.70
N THR A 286 -10.09 -2.95 12.98
CA THR A 286 -10.93 -1.96 13.68
C THR A 286 -10.60 -0.56 13.15
N GLY A 287 -11.24 -0.17 12.04
CA GLY A 287 -11.13 1.15 11.42
C GLY A 287 -10.64 1.19 9.96
N ILE A 288 -10.28 0.05 9.34
CA ILE A 288 -9.85 0.00 7.93
C ILE A 288 -10.67 -1.07 7.21
N SER A 289 -11.74 -0.66 6.55
CA SER A 289 -12.74 -1.57 5.97
C SER A 289 -12.34 -2.22 4.64
N PHE A 290 -11.04 -2.37 4.33
CA PHE A 290 -10.57 -2.88 3.03
C PHE A 290 -9.30 -3.76 3.08
N LEU A 291 -9.02 -4.43 4.20
CA LEU A 291 -7.98 -5.46 4.23
C LEU A 291 -8.65 -6.82 4.47
N ASP A 292 -8.96 -7.55 3.39
CA ASP A 292 -9.50 -8.92 3.48
C ASP A 292 -8.39 -9.90 3.87
N LEU A 293 -8.04 -9.88 5.17
CA LEU A 293 -7.11 -10.81 5.80
C LEU A 293 -7.87 -12.03 6.29
N ARG A 294 -7.78 -13.13 5.54
CA ARG A 294 -8.31 -14.41 6.00
C ARG A 294 -7.22 -15.17 6.76
N PHE A 295 -7.47 -15.44 8.03
CA PHE A 295 -6.75 -16.51 8.75
C PHE A 295 -7.67 -17.72 8.79
N LEU A 296 -7.21 -18.92 8.39
CA LEU A 296 -8.01 -20.14 8.53
C LEU A 296 -7.91 -20.68 9.96
N GLY A 297 -9.06 -21.02 10.53
CA GLY A 297 -9.23 -21.43 11.93
C GLY A 297 -10.62 -21.06 12.46
N THR A 298 -11.59 -21.90 12.10
CA THR A 298 -13.02 -22.05 12.51
C THR A 298 -13.91 -20.80 12.57
N ASP A 299 -14.53 -20.49 11.42
CA ASP A 299 -15.94 -20.10 11.16
C ASP A 299 -16.85 -19.70 12.34
N THR A 300 -17.76 -18.70 12.29
CA THR A 300 -18.43 -17.93 11.23
C THR A 300 -18.99 -16.65 11.89
N ALA A 301 -18.84 -15.47 11.27
CA ALA A 301 -19.84 -14.39 11.33
C ALA A 301 -19.35 -13.22 10.47
N ARG A 302 -20.06 -13.00 9.36
CA ARG A 302 -19.94 -11.80 8.54
C ARG A 302 -20.13 -10.56 9.42
N ILE A 303 -19.20 -9.62 9.38
CA ILE A 303 -19.35 -8.34 10.06
C ILE A 303 -19.57 -7.27 9.00
N GLY A 304 -20.62 -6.47 9.24
CA GLY A 304 -21.23 -5.55 8.29
C GLY A 304 -20.30 -4.42 7.83
N VAL A 305 -20.65 -3.95 6.64
CA VAL A 305 -20.03 -2.85 5.89
C VAL A 305 -19.87 -1.61 6.77
N ALA A 306 -18.63 -1.19 7.00
CA ALA A 306 -18.30 0.10 7.59
C ALA A 306 -17.51 0.95 6.58
N LYS A 307 -17.59 2.28 6.70
CA LYS A 307 -17.02 3.25 5.75
C LYS A 307 -15.73 3.85 6.30
N MET A 308 -14.74 4.05 5.43
CA MET A 308 -13.39 4.53 5.72
C MET A 308 -13.31 6.06 5.92
N GLY A 309 -14.23 6.62 6.70
CA GLY A 309 -14.35 8.05 6.96
C GLY A 309 -14.12 8.50 8.40
N ASP A 310 -14.10 7.57 9.36
CA ASP A 310 -14.15 7.93 10.78
C ASP A 310 -12.77 7.83 11.43
N ILE A 311 -12.13 9.00 11.57
CA ILE A 311 -11.31 9.37 12.73
C ILE A 311 -12.19 10.25 13.61
#